data_AF-A0A946FAH7-F1
#
_entry.id   AF-A0A946FAH7-F1
#
_cell.length_a   1.000
_cell.length_b   1.000
_cell.length_c   1.000
_cell.angle_alpha   90.00
_cell.angle_beta   90.00
_cell.angle_gamma   90.00
#
_symmetry.space_group_name_H-M   'P 1'
#
loop_
_entity.id
_entity.type
_entity.pdbx_description
1 polymer ?
#
loop_
_entity_poly.entity_id
_entity_poly.type
_entity_poly.pdbx_seq_one_letter_code
_entity_poly.pdbx_strand_id
1 'polypeptide(L)' 'MASLRKRLEAGEIILLDGVTGTELEHRGATMSGGAWCALATQTAPDILLTIHKDYIRAGSDVITANFFSNARHMLEQA' A
#
# COMPACT_ATOMS: atom_id res chain seq x y z
N MET A 1 14.06 10.42 11.52
CA MET A 1 12.67 10.93 11.37
C MET A 1 12.55 12.45 11.14
N ALA A 2 13.66 13.20 11.09
CA ALA A 2 13.64 14.66 10.90
C ALA A 2 13.42 15.15 9.45
N SER A 3 13.26 14.26 8.46
CA SER A 3 13.19 14.68 7.04
C SER A 3 11.79 15.17 6.63
N LEU A 4 10.72 14.44 6.95
CA LEU A 4 9.38 14.79 6.48
C LEU A 4 8.86 16.10 7.09
N ARG A 5 9.04 16.28 8.40
CA ARG A 5 8.64 17.52 9.11
C ARG A 5 9.32 18.75 8.51
N LYS A 6 10.63 18.68 8.23
CA LYS A 6 11.38 19.79 7.62
C LYS A 6 10.87 20.16 6.23
N ARG A 7 10.55 19.16 5.39
CA ARG A 7 10.00 19.38 4.05
C ARG A 7 8.63 20.07 4.11
N LEU A 8 7.78 19.65 5.04
CA LEU A 8 6.48 20.29 5.29
C LEU A 8 6.64 21.74 5.77
N GLU A 9 7.55 22.00 6.73
CA GLU A 9 7.86 23.35 7.22
C GLU A 9 8.44 24.26 6.13
N ALA A 10 9.17 23.69 5.16
CA ALA A 10 9.70 24.39 3.99
C ALA A 10 8.64 24.66 2.90
N GLY A 11 7.40 24.19 3.08
CA GLY A 11 6.31 24.37 2.11
C GLY A 11 6.44 23.46 0.87
N GLU A 12 7.21 22.37 0.95
CA GLU A 12 7.29 21.39 -0.12
C GLU A 12 5.97 20.62 -0.27
N ILE A 13 5.62 20.29 -1.51
CA ILE A 13 4.55 19.33 -1.80
C ILE A 13 5.09 17.92 -1.49
N ILE A 14 4.38 17.20 -0.63
CA ILE A 14 4.66 15.80 -0.32
C ILE A 14 3.66 14.93 -1.08
N LEU A 15 4.15 14.06 -1.96
CA LEU A 15 3.30 13.18 -2.75
C LEU A 15 3.07 11.85 -2.02
N LEU A 16 1.80 11.53 -1.74
CA LEU A 16 1.40 10.20 -1.26
C LEU A 16 1.34 9.21 -2.43
N ASP A 17 1.34 7.92 -2.10
CA ASP A 17 1.07 6.86 -3.06
C ASP A 17 -0.41 6.76 -3.45
N GLY A 18 -0.68 5.86 -4.40
CA GLY A 18 -2.02 5.62 -4.94
C GLY A 18 -2.72 4.39 -4.35
N VAL A 19 -3.74 3.93 -5.07
CA VAL A 19 -4.65 2.87 -4.61
C VAL A 19 -4.01 1.48 -4.75
N THR A 20 -3.40 0.99 -3.66
CA THR A 20 -2.71 -0.32 -3.64
C THR A 20 -3.67 -1.50 -3.85
N GLY A 21 -4.88 -1.48 -3.27
CA GLY A 21 -5.85 -2.59 -3.41
C GLY A 21 -6.32 -2.80 -4.85
N THR A 22 -6.63 -1.72 -5.56
CA THR A 22 -7.01 -1.77 -6.98
C THR A 22 -5.87 -2.26 -7.86
N GLU A 23 -4.63 -1.81 -7.61
CA GLU A 23 -3.47 -2.29 -8.35
C GLU A 23 -3.18 -3.78 -8.09
N LEU A 24 -3.39 -4.27 -6.86
CA LEU A 24 -3.27 -5.69 -6.54
C LEU A 24 -4.27 -6.52 -7.34
N GLU A 25 -5.54 -6.14 -7.34
CA GLU A 25 -6.58 -6.81 -8.12
C GLU A 25 -6.28 -6.78 -9.62
N HIS A 26 -5.91 -5.61 -10.16
CA HIS A 26 -5.57 -5.45 -11.57
C HIS A 26 -4.38 -6.32 -12.00
N ARG A 27 -3.40 -6.51 -11.11
CA ARG A 27 -2.22 -7.35 -11.36
C ARG A 27 -2.45 -8.83 -11.04
N GLY A 28 -3.69 -9.23 -10.74
CA GLY A 28 -4.10 -10.63 -10.58
C GLY A 28 -3.86 -11.21 -9.19
N ALA A 29 -3.66 -10.40 -8.16
CA ALA A 29 -3.61 -10.90 -6.78
C ALA A 29 -5.01 -11.38 -6.34
N THR A 30 -5.05 -12.48 -5.60
CA THR A 30 -6.30 -13.03 -5.06
C THR A 30 -6.88 -12.09 -4.00
N MET A 31 -8.11 -11.63 -4.22
CA MET A 31 -8.88 -10.84 -3.26
C MET A 31 -9.73 -11.76 -2.38
N SER A 32 -9.74 -11.52 -1.08
CA SER A 32 -10.64 -12.23 -0.15
C SER A 32 -11.99 -11.51 -0.03
N GLY A 33 -13.08 -12.25 0.15
CA GLY A 33 -14.40 -11.66 0.43
C GLY A 33 -14.45 -10.91 1.78
N GLY A 34 -13.70 -11.40 2.78
CA GLY A 34 -13.56 -10.75 4.09
C GLY A 34 -12.40 -9.77 4.13
N ALA A 35 -11.16 -10.29 4.08
CA ALA A 35 -9.95 -9.49 4.23
C ALA A 35 -9.54 -8.67 2.99
N TRP A 36 -10.28 -8.77 1.89
CA TRP A 36 -10.01 -8.05 0.63
C TRP A 36 -8.53 -8.14 0.22
N CYS A 37 -7.89 -7.00 -0.04
CA CYS A 37 -6.49 -6.91 -0.45
C CYS A 37 -5.48 -7.23 0.65
N ALA A 38 -5.89 -7.36 1.92
CA ALA A 38 -4.95 -7.64 3.01
C ALA A 38 -4.33 -9.03 2.90
N LEU A 39 -5.09 -10.01 2.37
CA LEU A 39 -4.59 -11.37 2.11
C LEU A 39 -3.38 -11.37 1.16
N ALA A 40 -3.39 -10.46 0.17
CA ALA A 40 -2.32 -10.33 -0.82
C ALA A 40 -0.96 -9.95 -0.22
N THR A 41 -0.92 -9.36 0.99
CA THR A 41 0.34 -9.12 1.72
C THR A 41 1.08 -10.43 2.00
N GLN A 42 0.35 -11.52 2.28
CA GLN A 42 0.93 -12.83 2.53
C GLN A 42 1.02 -13.68 1.26
N THR A 43 -0.02 -13.63 0.41
CA THR A 43 -0.13 -14.54 -0.75
C THR A 43 0.54 -14.03 -2.01
N ALA A 44 0.74 -12.71 -2.14
CA ALA A 44 1.35 -12.07 -3.31
C ALA A 44 2.31 -10.91 -2.95
N PRO A 45 3.29 -11.14 -2.04
CA PRO A 45 4.20 -10.08 -1.58
C PRO A 45 5.04 -9.46 -2.71
N ASP A 46 5.37 -10.23 -3.76
CA ASP A 46 6.14 -9.73 -4.90
C ASP A 46 5.34 -8.73 -5.77
N ILE A 47 4.03 -8.96 -5.91
CA ILE A 47 3.13 -8.03 -6.62
C ILE A 47 3.02 -6.75 -5.80
N LEU A 48 2.78 -6.86 -4.48
CA LEU A 48 2.71 -5.72 -3.57
C LEU A 48 4.00 -4.90 -3.58
N LEU A 49 5.16 -5.56 -3.54
CA LEU A 49 6.46 -4.90 -3.62
C LEU A 49 6.64 -4.16 -4.95
N THR A 50 6.19 -4.76 -6.05
CA THR A 50 6.26 -4.12 -7.37
C THR A 50 5.38 -2.87 -7.43
N ILE A 51 4.16 -2.93 -6.88
CA ILE A 51 3.25 -1.78 -6.78
C ILE A 51 3.91 -0.63 -6.01
N HIS A 52 4.47 -0.90 -4.82
CA HIS A 52 5.15 0.13 -4.03
C HIS A 52 6.37 0.70 -4.76
N LYS A 53 7.15 -0.14 -5.46
CA LYS A 53 8.26 0.33 -6.30
C LYS A 53 7.79 1.23 -7.44
N ASP A 54 6.64 0.94 -8.04
CA ASP A 54 6.10 1.75 -9.12
C ASP A 54 5.63 3.12 -8.62
N TYR A 55 5.01 3.20 -7.43
CA TYR A 55 4.70 4.49 -6.80
C TYR A 55 5.96 5.30 -6.45
N ILE A 56 7.01 4.66 -5.93
CA ILE A 56 8.29 5.33 -5.69
C ILE A 56 8.88 5.87 -7.00
N ARG A 57 8.86 5.09 -8.09
CA ARG A 57 9.34 5.52 -9.42
C ARG A 57 8.50 6.64 -10.01
N ALA A 58 7.19 6.67 -9.71
CA ALA A 58 6.29 7.74 -10.12
C ALA A 58 6.48 9.04 -9.31
N GLY A 59 7.27 9.00 -8.22
CA GLY A 59 7.63 10.17 -7.42
C GLY A 59 6.95 10.25 -6.06
N SER A 60 6.28 9.19 -5.60
CA SER A 60 5.70 9.18 -4.24
C SER A 60 6.79 9.28 -3.18
N ASP A 61 6.61 10.24 -2.27
CA ASP A 61 7.46 10.46 -1.09
C ASP A 61 7.09 9.56 0.08
N VAL A 62 5.83 9.13 0.12
CA VAL A 62 5.26 8.34 1.19
C VAL A 62 4.57 7.12 0.58
N ILE A 63 4.86 5.96 1.16
CA ILE A 63 4.21 4.70 0.83
C ILE A 63 3.31 4.31 2.01
N THR A 64 2.05 4.03 1.71
CA THR A 64 1.06 3.55 2.66
C THR A 64 1.14 2.03 2.75
N ALA A 65 1.36 1.51 3.95
CA ALA A 65 1.36 0.07 4.17
C ALA A 65 -0.04 -0.54 3.92
N ASN A 66 -0.08 -1.76 3.36
CA ASN A 66 -1.32 -2.46 3.00
C ASN A 66 -2.08 -3.01 4.23
N PHE A 67 -2.59 -2.12 5.09
CA PHE A 67 -3.19 -2.47 6.39
C PHE A 67 -4.70 -2.23 6.51
N PHE A 68 -5.36 -1.69 5.48
CA PHE A 68 -6.77 -1.29 5.55
C PHE A 68 -7.73 -2.41 6.02
N SER A 69 -7.46 -3.68 5.70
CA SER A 69 -8.29 -4.83 6.14
C SER A 69 -7.46 -5.94 6.82
N ASN A 70 -6.36 -5.58 7.50
CA ASN A 70 -5.45 -6.55 8.12
C ASN A 70 -5.85 -6.98 9.55
N ALA A 71 -6.98 -6.51 10.06
CA ALA A 71 -7.39 -6.82 11.42
C ALA A 71 -7.69 -8.32 11.58
N ARG A 72 -7.37 -8.89 12.75
CA ARG A 72 -7.53 -10.33 13.04
C ARG A 72 -8.87 -10.90 12.58
N HIS A 73 -9.98 -10.27 12.97
CA HIS A 73 -11.34 -10.75 12.65
C HIS A 73 -11.66 -10.71 11.15
N MET A 74 -10.98 -9.88 10.37
CA MET A 74 -11.11 -9.84 8.91
C MET A 74 -10.30 -10.98 8.28
N LEU A 75 -9.08 -11.21 8.76
CA LEU A 75 -8.20 -12.29 8.30
C LEU A 75 -8.72 -13.69 8.67
N GLU A 76 -9.42 -13.83 9.80
CA GLU A 76 -10.07 -15.10 10.19
C GLU A 76 -11.24 -15.48 9.27
N GLN A 77 -11.79 -14.52 8.51
CA GLN A 77 -12.85 -14.73 7.52
C GLN A 77 -12.29 -14.88 6.09
N ALA A 78 -10.97 -14.90 5.93
CA ALA A 78 -10.31 -14.70 4.64
C ALA A 78 -10.23 -15.93 3.76
#